data_AF-A0A1Q7HFD2-F1
#
_entry.id   AF-A0A1Q7HFD2-F1
#
_cell.length_a   1.000
_cell.length_b   1.000
_cell.length_c   1.000
_cell.angle_alpha   90.00
_cell.angle_beta   90.00
_cell.angle_gamma   90.00
#
_symmetry.space_group_name_H-M   'P 1'
#
loop_
_entity.id
_entity.type
_entity.pdbx_description
1 polymer ?
#
loop_
_entity_poly.entity_id
_entity_poly.type
_entity_poly.pdbx_seq_one_letter_code
_entity_poly.pdbx_strand_id
1 'polypeptide(L)'
;MVQSPHVLDQVHGAGVLGRFNAAVAVRITKIVGTMYCAYAFTLLALVALPAAIEQGSPTVIVNWLSSNFLQLVLLPIIIVGQNVISAAQDARAEADHETLTALHQMSKQQIEILEGQNKILDLLKPNVD
;
A
#
# COMPACT_ATOMS: atom_id res chain seq x y z
N MET A 1 -5.94 -26.14 -0.69
CA MET A 1 -4.88 -25.17 -0.34
C MET A 1 -3.68 -25.48 -1.22
N VAL A 2 -3.50 -24.73 -2.32
CA VAL A 2 -2.35 -24.92 -3.21
C VAL A 2 -1.15 -24.25 -2.54
N GLN A 3 -0.22 -25.06 -2.03
CA GLN A 3 1.11 -24.60 -1.68
C GLN A 3 1.82 -24.21 -2.98
N SER A 4 2.00 -22.92 -3.20
CA SER A 4 2.83 -22.40 -4.29
C SER A 4 4.12 -21.80 -3.73
N PRO A 5 5.10 -22.60 -3.28
CA PRO A 5 6.45 -22.11 -3.01
C PRO A 5 7.23 -21.76 -4.30
N HIS A 6 6.59 -21.82 -5.47
CA HIS A 6 7.23 -21.76 -6.78
C HIS A 6 7.00 -20.48 -7.60
N VAL A 7 6.52 -19.40 -6.96
CA VAL A 7 6.29 -18.11 -7.65
C VAL A 7 7.29 -17.02 -7.23
N LEU A 8 8.06 -17.24 -6.15
CA LEU A 8 9.05 -16.27 -5.68
C LEU A 8 10.37 -16.28 -6.47
N ASP A 9 10.66 -17.35 -7.22
CA ASP A 9 11.94 -17.51 -7.93
C ASP A 9 11.94 -16.98 -9.38
N GLN A 10 10.80 -16.60 -9.95
CA GLN A 10 10.73 -16.16 -11.36
C GLN A 10 10.79 -14.65 -11.58
N VAL A 11 10.65 -13.82 -10.54
CA VAL A 11 10.59 -12.35 -10.69
C VAL A 11 11.85 -11.62 -10.21
N HIS A 12 12.75 -12.29 -9.51
CA HIS A 12 14.04 -11.73 -9.09
C HIS A 12 15.15 -12.68 -9.52
N GLY A 13 16.03 -12.23 -10.43
CA GLY A 13 17.04 -13.06 -11.09
C GLY A 13 17.73 -14.05 -10.15
N ALA A 14 17.79 -15.31 -10.61
CA ALA A 14 18.20 -16.53 -9.91
C ALA A 14 19.69 -16.58 -9.49
N GLY A 15 20.16 -15.55 -8.78
CA GLY A 15 21.51 -15.47 -8.24
C GLY A 15 21.50 -14.86 -6.85
N VAL A 16 22.46 -15.27 -6.00
CA VAL A 16 22.67 -14.69 -4.66
C VAL A 16 22.83 -13.16 -4.74
N LEU A 17 23.44 -12.67 -5.82
CA LEU A 17 23.59 -11.24 -6.12
C LEU A 17 22.25 -10.54 -6.44
N GLY A 18 21.32 -11.22 -7.13
CA GLY A 18 20.01 -10.66 -7.46
C GLY A 18 19.14 -10.45 -6.22
N ARG A 19 19.12 -11.44 -5.32
CA ARG A 19 18.43 -11.32 -4.02
C ARG A 19 19.05 -10.26 -3.13
N PHE A 20 20.38 -10.14 -3.13
CA PHE A 20 21.07 -9.10 -2.39
C PHE A 20 20.73 -7.71 -2.93
N ASN A 21 20.77 -7.51 -4.25
CA ASN A 21 20.39 -6.23 -4.86
C ASN A 21 18.92 -5.88 -4.57
N ALA A 22 18.01 -6.85 -4.68
CA ALA A 22 16.61 -6.64 -4.33
C ALA A 22 16.44 -6.25 -2.85
N ALA A 23 17.16 -6.90 -1.93
CA ALA A 23 17.13 -6.55 -0.50
C ALA A 23 17.65 -5.12 -0.24
N VAL A 24 18.72 -4.71 -0.92
CA VAL A 24 19.25 -3.35 -0.85
C VAL A 24 18.26 -2.35 -1.41
N ALA A 25 17.69 -2.60 -2.59
CA ALA A 25 16.70 -1.73 -3.22
C ALA A 25 15.48 -1.52 -2.32
N VAL A 26 14.91 -2.59 -1.77
CA VAL A 26 13.79 -2.50 -0.82
C VAL A 26 14.17 -1.68 0.42
N ARG A 27 15.40 -1.83 0.93
CA ARG A 27 15.84 -1.09 2.11
C ARG A 27 16.00 0.41 1.83
N ILE A 28 16.58 0.76 0.68
CA ILE A 28 16.68 2.16 0.24
C ILE A 28 15.28 2.76 0.08
N THR A 29 14.38 2.08 -0.64
CA THR A 29 13.01 2.57 -0.86
C THR A 29 12.25 2.74 0.45
N LYS A 30 12.43 1.84 1.42
CA LYS A 30 11.83 1.98 2.76
C LYS A 30 12.33 3.21 3.50
N ILE A 31 13.63 3.54 3.40
CA ILE A 31 14.21 4.71 4.04
C ILE A 31 13.73 5.99 3.36
N VAL A 32 13.81 6.04 2.02
CA VAL A 32 13.39 7.20 1.20
C VAL A 32 11.88 7.45 1.30
N GLY A 33 11.11 6.38 1.49
CA GLY A 33 9.67 6.41 1.66
C GLY A 33 9.17 6.80 3.05
N THR A 34 10.04 7.32 3.93
CA THR A 34 9.65 7.94 5.21
C THR A 34 9.53 9.46 5.08
N MET A 35 8.60 10.08 5.84
CA MET A 35 8.45 11.56 5.87
C MET A 35 9.76 12.28 6.23
N TYR A 36 10.63 11.65 7.03
CA TYR A 36 11.94 12.18 7.40
C TYR A 36 12.84 12.45 6.19
N CYS A 37 12.74 11.65 5.13
CA CYS A 37 13.54 11.86 3.94
C CYS A 37 13.12 13.14 3.20
N ALA A 38 11.82 13.44 3.14
CA ALA A 38 11.33 14.70 2.57
C ALA A 38 11.94 15.90 3.30
N TYR A 39 11.97 15.88 4.64
CA TYR A 39 12.59 16.94 5.43
C TYR A 39 14.11 17.06 5.16
N ALA A 40 14.82 15.95 5.03
CA ALA A 40 16.25 15.97 4.71
C ALA A 40 16.54 16.58 3.33
N PHE A 41 15.77 16.22 2.29
CA PHE A 41 15.93 16.80 0.95
C PHE A 41 15.52 18.27 0.90
N THR A 42 14.50 18.69 1.65
CA THR A 42 14.15 20.10 1.80
C THR A 42 15.31 20.89 2.43
N LEU A 43 15.93 20.37 3.50
CA LEU A 43 17.08 21.00 4.13
C LEU A 43 18.28 21.09 3.18
N LEU A 44 18.57 20.01 2.44
CA LEU A 44 19.63 20.01 1.42
C LEU A 44 19.37 21.03 0.32
N ALA A 45 18.12 21.16 -0.14
CA ALA A 45 17.77 22.17 -1.13
C ALA A 45 17.98 23.59 -0.57
N LEU A 46 17.59 23.84 0.69
CA LEU A 46 17.81 25.13 1.38
C LEU A 46 19.30 25.54 1.46
N VAL A 47 20.25 24.60 1.50
CA VAL A 47 21.69 24.93 1.46
C VAL A 47 22.08 25.60 0.13
N ALA A 48 21.37 25.30 -0.97
CA ALA A 48 21.63 25.92 -2.28
C ALA A 48 20.92 27.27 -2.48
N LEU A 49 20.02 27.66 -1.57
CA LEU A 49 19.30 28.94 -1.60
C LEU A 49 20.23 30.18 -1.52
N PRO A 50 21.21 30.29 -0.59
CA PRO A 50 22.07 31.46 -0.50
C PRO A 50 22.83 31.73 -1.81
N ALA A 51 23.33 30.68 -2.47
CA ALA A 51 24.01 30.81 -3.76
C ALA A 51 23.10 31.37 -4.87
N ALA A 52 21.79 31.04 -4.85
CA ALA A 52 20.83 31.59 -5.78
C ALA A 52 20.48 33.07 -5.49
N ILE A 53 20.47 33.45 -4.21
CA ILE A 53 20.23 34.84 -3.77
C ILE A 53 21.42 35.74 -4.13
N GLU A 54 22.66 35.26 -3.94
CA GLU A 54 23.88 36.01 -4.27
C GLU A 54 23.98 36.40 -5.76
N GLN A 55 23.38 35.61 -6.66
CA GLN A 55 23.31 35.95 -8.08
C GLN A 55 22.33 37.09 -8.40
N GLY A 56 21.47 37.49 -7.46
CA GLY A 56 20.71 38.76 -7.52
C GLY A 56 19.64 38.89 -8.60
N SER A 57 19.35 37.83 -9.38
CA SER A 57 18.33 37.89 -10.45
C SER A 57 17.05 37.11 -10.07
N PRO A 58 15.85 37.70 -10.27
CA PRO A 58 14.58 37.01 -10.02
C PRO A 58 14.44 35.70 -10.80
N THR A 59 14.96 35.65 -12.03
CA THR A 59 14.91 34.47 -12.90
C THR A 59 15.69 33.29 -12.32
N VAL A 60 16.85 33.54 -11.70
CA VAL A 60 17.67 32.48 -11.07
C VAL A 60 16.95 31.89 -9.86
N ILE A 61 16.31 32.72 -9.03
CA ILE A 61 15.57 32.27 -7.85
C ILE A 61 14.38 31.40 -8.27
N VAL A 62 13.61 31.84 -9.27
CA VAL A 62 12.47 31.08 -9.80
C VAL A 62 12.92 29.76 -10.42
N ASN A 63 14.04 29.76 -11.15
CA ASN A 63 14.60 28.55 -11.75
C ASN A 63 15.11 27.57 -10.69
N TRP A 64 15.81 28.06 -9.66
CA TRP A 64 16.24 27.24 -8.53
C TRP A 64 15.04 26.63 -7.79
N LEU A 65 13.99 27.41 -7.55
CA LEU A 65 12.79 26.92 -6.86
C LEU A 65 12.08 25.84 -7.69
N SER A 66 11.87 26.10 -8.98
CA SER A 66 11.12 25.20 -9.86
C SER A 66 11.90 23.93 -10.23
N SER A 67 13.20 24.05 -10.48
CA SER A 67 14.01 22.95 -11.01
C SER A 67 14.80 22.22 -9.93
N ASN A 68 15.45 22.92 -9.00
CA ASN A 68 16.31 22.25 -8.01
C ASN A 68 15.52 21.88 -6.76
N PHE A 69 14.73 22.81 -6.22
CA PHE A 69 13.98 22.58 -4.99
C PHE A 69 12.81 21.62 -5.21
N LEU A 70 11.86 21.98 -6.09
CA LEU A 70 10.67 21.16 -6.30
C LEU A 70 11.05 19.75 -6.78
N GLN A 71 12.00 19.61 -7.69
CA GLN A 71 12.34 18.30 -8.25
C GLN A 71 13.01 17.35 -7.23
N LEU A 72 13.96 17.87 -6.41
CA LEU A 72 14.60 17.07 -5.36
C LEU A 72 13.60 16.64 -4.28
N VAL A 73 12.62 17.49 -3.97
CA VAL A 73 11.65 17.26 -2.90
C VAL A 73 10.44 16.44 -3.40
N LEU A 74 10.06 16.56 -4.68
CA LEU A 74 8.92 15.85 -5.26
C LEU A 74 9.08 14.33 -5.22
N LEU A 75 10.27 13.81 -5.58
CA LEU A 75 10.46 12.35 -5.67
C LEU A 75 10.24 11.64 -4.32
N PRO A 76 10.87 12.04 -3.20
CA PRO A 76 10.59 11.43 -1.89
C PRO A 76 9.14 11.63 -1.44
N ILE A 77 8.56 12.82 -1.63
CA ILE A 77 7.17 13.08 -1.22
C ILE A 77 6.19 12.15 -1.94
N ILE A 78 6.38 11.93 -3.25
CA ILE A 78 5.54 11.02 -4.03
C ILE A 78 5.66 9.59 -3.46
N ILE A 79 6.88 9.10 -3.20
CA ILE A 79 7.10 7.76 -2.66
C ILE A 79 6.43 7.59 -1.29
N VAL A 80 6.57 8.58 -0.41
CA VAL A 80 5.92 8.57 0.91
C VAL A 80 4.40 8.58 0.78
N GLY A 81 3.86 9.42 -0.12
CA GLY A 81 2.43 9.49 -0.39
C GLY A 81 1.88 8.15 -0.86
N GLN A 82 2.59 7.47 -1.78
CA GLN A 82 2.22 6.13 -2.24
C GLN A 82 2.27 5.12 -1.10
N ASN A 83 3.30 5.14 -0.25
CA ASN A 83 3.39 4.23 0.89
C ASN A 83 2.24 4.41 1.89
N VAL A 84 1.84 5.64 2.18
CA VAL A 84 0.70 5.93 3.07
C VAL A 84 -0.61 5.46 2.46
N ILE A 85 -0.82 5.70 1.16
CA ILE A 85 -2.00 5.23 0.43
C ILE A 85 -2.05 3.70 0.44
N SER A 86 -0.94 3.01 0.12
CA SER A 86 -0.86 1.54 0.15
C SER A 86 -1.18 0.98 1.53
N ALA A 87 -0.61 1.53 2.60
CA ALA A 87 -0.91 1.08 3.96
C ALA A 87 -2.40 1.28 4.32
N ALA A 88 -3.02 2.37 3.86
CA ALA A 88 -4.44 2.60 4.05
C ALA A 88 -5.31 1.65 3.19
N GLN A 89 -4.87 1.27 2.00
CA GLN A 89 -5.54 0.25 1.18
C GLN A 89 -5.45 -1.13 1.83
N ASP A 90 -4.28 -1.51 2.34
CA ASP A 90 -4.09 -2.79 3.03
C ASP A 90 -4.99 -2.88 4.28
N ALA A 91 -5.07 -1.81 5.08
CA ALA A 91 -5.97 -1.75 6.24
C ALA A 91 -7.46 -1.85 5.85
N ARG A 92 -7.85 -1.23 4.73
CA ARG A 92 -9.22 -1.35 4.20
C ARG A 92 -9.49 -2.75 3.67
N ALA A 93 -8.53 -3.35 2.97
CA ALA A 93 -8.66 -4.70 2.45
C ALA A 93 -8.83 -5.74 3.56
N GLU A 94 -8.13 -5.57 4.69
CA GLU A 94 -8.31 -6.41 5.88
C GLU A 94 -9.72 -6.26 6.46
N ALA A 95 -10.19 -5.02 6.66
CA ALA A 95 -11.54 -4.76 7.18
C ALA A 95 -12.65 -5.30 6.24
N ASP A 96 -12.45 -5.16 4.92
CA ASP A 96 -13.34 -5.74 3.92
C ASP A 96 -13.32 -7.27 3.97
N HIS A 97 -12.14 -7.89 4.17
CA HIS A 97 -12.01 -9.34 4.30
C HIS A 97 -12.76 -9.88 5.52
N GLU A 98 -12.63 -9.23 6.67
CA GLU A 98 -13.38 -9.57 7.89
C GLU A 98 -14.90 -9.44 7.66
N THR A 99 -15.32 -8.35 7.03
CA THR A 99 -16.73 -8.08 6.70
C THR A 99 -17.30 -9.16 5.76
N LEU A 100 -16.57 -9.50 4.70
CA LEU A 100 -16.95 -10.55 3.75
C LEU A 100 -17.05 -11.92 4.45
N THR A 101 -16.15 -12.20 5.38
CA THR A 101 -16.18 -13.44 6.16
C THR A 101 -17.41 -13.50 7.06
N ALA A 102 -17.74 -12.41 7.76
CA ALA A 102 -18.94 -12.33 8.59
C ALA A 102 -20.22 -12.50 7.75
N LEU A 103 -20.30 -11.83 6.59
CA LEU A 103 -21.42 -11.99 5.65
C LEU A 103 -21.55 -13.44 5.16
N HIS A 104 -20.44 -14.10 4.85
CA HIS A 104 -20.46 -15.50 4.45
C HIS A 104 -20.99 -16.43 5.55
N GLN A 105 -20.59 -16.20 6.81
CA GLN A 105 -21.10 -16.96 7.95
C GLN A 105 -22.59 -16.72 8.17
N MET A 106 -23.04 -15.46 8.10
CA MET A 106 -24.47 -15.12 8.20
C MET A 106 -25.29 -15.78 7.09
N SER A 107 -24.78 -15.81 5.86
CA SER A 107 -25.45 -16.50 4.74
C SER A 107 -25.60 -18.01 5.00
N LYS A 108 -24.56 -18.67 5.55
CA LYS A 108 -24.66 -20.08 5.95
C LYS A 108 -25.71 -20.31 7.03
N GLN A 109 -25.75 -19.45 8.05
CA GLN A 109 -26.76 -19.54 9.11
C GLN A 109 -28.18 -19.35 8.55
N GLN A 110 -28.38 -18.43 7.60
CA GLN A 110 -29.68 -18.27 6.95
C GLN A 110 -30.11 -19.54 6.21
N ILE A 111 -29.20 -20.18 5.46
CA ILE A 111 -29.50 -21.44 4.76
C ILE A 111 -29.87 -22.54 5.76
N GLU A 112 -29.11 -22.68 6.84
CA GLU A 112 -29.38 -23.68 7.89
C GLU A 112 -30.75 -23.46 8.55
N ILE A 113 -31.11 -22.20 8.83
CA ILE A 113 -32.43 -21.85 9.36
C ILE A 113 -33.54 -22.22 8.36
N LEU A 114 -33.38 -21.93 7.08
CA LEU A 114 -34.36 -22.28 6.03
C LEU A 114 -34.53 -23.80 5.91
N GLU A 115 -33.44 -24.57 5.96
CA GLU A 115 -33.50 -26.03 5.97
C GLU A 115 -34.22 -26.56 7.22
N GLY A 116 -33.96 -25.96 8.39
CA GLY A 116 -34.66 -26.27 9.63
C GLY A 116 -36.17 -26.02 9.53
N GLN A 117 -36.58 -24.86 8.98
CA GLN A 117 -37.99 -24.54 8.75
C GLN A 117 -38.67 -25.53 7.81
N ASN A 118 -38.02 -25.91 6.71
CA ASN A 118 -38.55 -26.92 5.78
C ASN A 118 -38.78 -28.27 6.48
N LYS A 119 -37.83 -28.73 7.31
CA LYS A 119 -38.00 -29.97 8.09
C LYS A 119 -39.18 -29.91 9.04
N ILE A 120 -39.38 -28.78 9.74
CA ILE A 120 -40.52 -28.60 10.64
C ILE A 120 -41.84 -28.61 9.85
N LEU A 121 -41.89 -27.92 8.71
CA LEU A 121 -43.08 -27.91 7.84
C LEU A 121 -43.43 -29.31 7.34
N ASP A 122 -42.44 -30.11 6.96
CA ASP A 122 -42.66 -31.50 6.52
C ASP A 122 -43.16 -32.41 7.65
N LEU A 123 -42.73 -32.18 8.90
CA LEU A 123 -43.25 -32.92 10.06
C LEU A 123 -44.69 -32.52 10.44
N LEU A 124 -45.11 -31.31 10.10
CA LEU A 124 -46.48 -30.83 10.38
C LEU A 124 -47.49 -31.23 9.29
N LYS A 125 -47.04 -31.40 8.03
CA LYS A 125 -47.86 -31.91 6.92
C LYS A 125 -48.63 -33.23 7.18
N PRO A 126 -48.06 -34.27 7.80
CA PRO A 126 -48.75 -35.56 7.98
C PRO A 126 -49.89 -35.55 9.03
N ASN A 127 -50.09 -34.45 9.77
CA ASN A 127 -51.17 -34.31 10.76
C ASN A 127 -52.32 -33.39 10.29
N VAL A 128 -52.37 -33.05 9.00
CA VAL A 128 -53.39 -32.14 8.41
C VAL A 128 -54.36 -32.89 7.47
N ASP A 129 -54.42 -34.22 7.57
CA ASP A 129 -55.51 -35.06 7.02
C ASP A 129 -56.31 -35.67 8.18
#